data_AF-A0A8S9JM92-F1
#
_entry.id   AF-A0A8S9JM92-F1
#
_cell.length_a   1.000
_cell.length_b   1.000
_cell.length_c   1.000
_cell.angle_alpha   90.00
_cell.angle_beta   90.00
_cell.angle_gamma   90.00
#
_symmetry.space_group_name_H-M   'P 1'
#
loop_
_entity.id
_entity.type
_entity.pdbx_description
1 polymer ?
#
loop_
_entity_poly.entity_id
_entity_poly.type
_entity_poly.pdbx_seq_one_letter_code
_entity_poly.pdbx_strand_id
1 'polypeptide(L)'
;MVTAQGRTDPNQNTGIVIQRCRIGATSDLQPVRSSFPTWSEWTGTFALNTLTYREYANKGAGAGTARRVRWRGFKVITAASEAQRYTACQFVGG
;
A
#
# COMPACT_ATOMS: atom_id res chain seq x y z
N MET A 1 -11.52 -4.89 0.07
CA MET A 1 -10.29 -4.48 -0.63
C MET A 1 -10.38 -2.99 -0.88
N VAL A 2 -9.33 -2.21 -0.59
CA VAL A 2 -9.36 -0.74 -0.80
C VAL A 2 -8.83 -0.37 -2.18
N THR A 3 -7.77 -1.02 -2.65
CA THR A 3 -7.12 -0.74 -3.94
C THR A 3 -6.90 -2.02 -4.74
N ALA A 4 -7.05 -1.95 -6.06
CA ALA A 4 -6.67 -2.99 -7.01
C ALA A 4 -5.97 -2.34 -8.22
N GLN A 5 -4.67 -2.07 -8.08
CA GLN A 5 -3.89 -1.36 -9.09
C GLN A 5 -3.49 -2.32 -10.22
N GLY A 6 -3.66 -1.89 -11.48
CA GLY A 6 -3.53 -2.75 -12.66
C GLY A 6 -2.33 -2.46 -13.57
N ARG A 7 -1.18 -2.02 -13.03
CA ARG A 7 0.03 -1.83 -13.85
C ARG A 7 0.49 -3.17 -14.40
N THR A 8 0.66 -3.27 -15.71
CA THR A 8 1.07 -4.52 -16.40
C THR A 8 2.51 -4.48 -16.88
N ASP A 9 3.10 -3.30 -17.06
CA ASP A 9 4.48 -3.11 -17.52
C ASP A 9 5.31 -2.30 -16.50
N PRO A 10 6.53 -2.74 -16.13
CA PRO A 10 7.37 -2.02 -15.17
C PRO A 10 7.76 -0.59 -15.60
N ASN A 11 7.74 -0.29 -16.90
CA ASN A 11 8.09 1.02 -17.46
C ASN A 11 6.91 2.00 -17.45
N GLN A 12 5.69 1.56 -17.14
CA GLN A 12 4.56 2.45 -16.95
C GLN A 12 4.74 3.30 -15.68
N ASN A 13 4.57 4.61 -15.82
CA ASN A 13 4.61 5.60 -14.75
C ASN A 13 3.27 5.74 -13.99
N THR A 14 2.52 4.64 -13.85
CA THR A 14 1.18 4.62 -13.26
C THR A 14 1.17 4.00 -11.87
N GLY A 15 0.16 4.33 -11.06
CA GLY A 15 0.01 3.82 -9.70
C GLY A 15 -1.09 4.53 -8.91
N ILE A 16 -1.31 4.10 -7.67
CA ILE A 16 -2.23 4.73 -6.72
C ILE A 16 -1.40 5.22 -5.53
N VAL A 17 -1.56 6.49 -5.15
CA VAL A 17 -0.96 7.08 -3.95
C VAL A 17 -2.06 7.59 -3.03
N ILE A 18 -2.01 7.19 -1.76
CA ILE A 18 -2.89 7.68 -0.69
C ILE A 18 -2.03 8.45 0.30
N GLN A 19 -2.03 9.78 0.21
CA GLN A 19 -1.21 10.65 1.04
C GLN A 19 -2.09 11.54 1.93
N ARG A 20 -1.80 11.59 3.24
CA ARG A 20 -2.54 12.40 4.24
C ARG A 20 -4.04 12.11 4.32
N CYS A 21 -4.48 10.91 3.94
CA CYS A 21 -5.87 10.48 4.07
C CYS A 21 -6.15 9.77 5.40
N ARG A 22 -7.43 9.63 5.75
CA ARG A 22 -7.89 8.77 6.86
C ARG A 22 -8.51 7.50 6.28
N ILE A 23 -8.05 6.34 6.75
CA ILE A 23 -8.60 5.04 6.36
C ILE A 23 -9.21 4.42 7.63
N GLY A 24 -10.47 4.01 7.54
CA GLY A 24 -11.21 3.44 8.66
C GLY A 24 -12.39 2.59 8.19
N ALA A 25 -13.00 1.88 9.14
CA ALA A 25 -14.20 1.09 8.91
C ALA A 25 -15.46 1.88 9.32
N THR A 26 -16.56 1.63 8.62
CA THR A 26 -17.91 2.03 9.07
C THR A 26 -18.29 1.28 10.35
N SER A 27 -19.26 1.79 11.11
CA SER A 27 -19.60 1.29 12.46
C SER A 27 -19.96 -0.20 12.49
N ASP A 28 -20.66 -0.68 11.47
CA ASP A 28 -21.04 -2.07 11.24
C ASP A 28 -19.83 -2.99 10.97
N LEU A 29 -18.74 -2.44 10.41
CA LEU A 29 -17.53 -3.18 10.07
C LEU A 29 -16.39 -3.02 11.10
N GLN A 30 -16.53 -2.13 12.10
CA GLN A 30 -15.56 -1.98 13.18
C GLN A 30 -15.25 -3.30 13.91
N PRO A 31 -16.23 -4.19 14.21
CA PRO A 31 -15.95 -5.44 14.90
C PRO A 31 -15.03 -6.39 14.14
N VAL A 32 -15.02 -6.31 12.80
CA VAL A 32 -14.25 -7.22 11.92
C VAL A 32 -13.01 -6.57 11.31
N ARG A 33 -12.65 -5.35 11.73
CA ARG A 33 -11.54 -4.57 11.14
C ARG A 33 -10.18 -5.26 11.20
N SER A 34 -10.00 -6.20 12.14
CA SER A 34 -8.75 -6.95 12.33
C SER A 34 -8.83 -8.39 11.79
N SER A 35 -9.98 -8.78 11.24
CA SER A 35 -10.20 -10.13 10.72
C SER A 35 -9.56 -10.36 9.35
N PHE A 36 -9.15 -9.29 8.66
CA PHE A 36 -8.58 -9.35 7.31
C PHE A 36 -7.15 -8.81 7.28
N PRO A 37 -6.27 -9.41 6.47
CA PRO A 37 -4.93 -8.88 6.27
C PRO A 37 -4.98 -7.55 5.50
N THR A 38 -3.97 -6.70 5.71
CA THR A 38 -3.86 -5.42 5.01
C THR A 38 -3.56 -5.59 3.52
N TRP A 39 -2.76 -6.59 3.18
CA TRP A 39 -2.41 -6.94 1.80
C TRP A 39 -2.91 -8.35 1.52
N SER A 40 -3.59 -8.52 0.39
CA SER A 40 -4.20 -9.80 -0.02
C SER A 40 -3.68 -10.19 -1.40
N GLU A 41 -3.43 -11.48 -1.58
CA GLU A 41 -3.06 -12.04 -2.88
C GLU A 41 -4.25 -11.96 -3.84
N TRP A 42 -3.96 -11.86 -5.13
CA TRP A 42 -4.98 -11.99 -6.15
C TRP A 42 -5.30 -13.47 -6.42
N THR A 43 -4.26 -14.25 -6.73
CA THR A 43 -4.36 -15.70 -6.96
C THR A 43 -3.00 -16.34 -6.73
N GLY A 44 -2.87 -17.19 -5.70
CA GLY A 44 -1.62 -17.86 -5.36
C GLY A 44 -0.42 -16.92 -5.30
N THR A 45 0.66 -17.26 -6.00
CA THR A 45 1.91 -16.47 -6.00
C THR A 45 2.01 -15.42 -7.10
N PHE A 46 0.93 -15.16 -7.84
CA PHE A 46 0.93 -14.20 -8.95
C PHE A 46 1.33 -12.79 -8.47
N ALA A 47 2.25 -12.16 -9.20
CA ALA A 47 2.78 -10.81 -8.99
C ALA A 47 3.47 -10.52 -7.64
N LEU A 48 3.49 -11.45 -6.67
CA LEU A 48 4.04 -11.19 -5.33
C LEU A 48 5.53 -10.77 -5.34
N ASN A 49 6.27 -11.17 -6.38
CA ASN A 49 7.67 -10.82 -6.56
C ASN A 49 7.92 -9.52 -7.34
N THR A 50 6.94 -9.04 -8.10
CA THR A 50 7.08 -7.93 -9.06
C THR A 50 6.22 -6.72 -8.71
N LEU A 51 5.20 -6.88 -7.85
CA LEU A 51 4.36 -5.79 -7.36
C LEU A 51 5.18 -4.75 -6.58
N THR A 52 4.62 -3.56 -6.42
CA THR A 52 5.24 -2.48 -5.63
C THR A 52 4.23 -1.94 -4.64
N TYR A 53 4.24 -2.50 -3.42
CA TYR A 53 3.45 -2.01 -2.29
C TYR A 53 4.36 -1.34 -1.27
N ARG A 54 3.98 -0.13 -0.85
CA ARG A 54 4.79 0.73 0.02
C ARG A 54 3.95 1.30 1.15
N GLU A 55 4.49 1.27 2.35
CA GLU A 55 3.96 1.99 3.52
C GLU A 55 5.04 2.94 4.04
N TYR A 56 4.68 4.21 4.31
CA TYR A 56 5.60 5.22 4.82
C TYR A 56 4.91 6.09 5.87
N ALA A 57 5.49 6.17 7.07
CA ALA A 57 5.05 7.08 8.14
C ALA A 57 3.54 7.08 8.46
N ASN A 58 2.86 5.94 8.25
CA ASN A 58 1.47 5.75 8.62
C ASN A 58 1.31 5.80 10.15
N LYS A 59 0.18 6.31 10.63
CA LYS A 59 -0.14 6.45 12.07
C LYS A 59 -1.49 5.82 12.40
N GLY A 60 -1.67 5.43 13.66
CA GLY A 60 -2.91 4.85 14.19
C GLY A 60 -2.83 3.34 14.42
N ALA A 61 -3.88 2.77 15.03
CA ALA A 61 -3.89 1.37 15.49
C ALA A 61 -3.68 0.33 14.36
N GLY A 62 -4.06 0.65 13.12
CA GLY A 62 -3.86 -0.22 11.95
C GLY A 62 -2.49 -0.08 11.25
N ALA A 63 -1.65 0.88 11.66
CA ALA A 63 -0.42 1.22 10.96
C ALA A 63 0.77 0.31 11.31
N GLY A 64 0.65 -0.54 12.34
CA GLY A 64 1.72 -1.46 12.75
C GLY A 64 2.08 -2.44 11.63
N THR A 65 3.38 -2.54 11.30
CA THR A 65 3.87 -3.33 10.15
C THR A 65 4.43 -4.71 10.53
N ALA A 66 4.55 -5.02 11.82
CA ALA A 66 5.19 -6.25 12.31
C ALA A 66 4.55 -7.56 11.81
N ARG A 67 3.27 -7.51 11.42
CA ARG A 67 2.49 -8.66 10.91
C ARG A 67 2.17 -8.55 9.42
N ARG A 68 2.88 -7.70 8.67
CA ARG A 68 2.68 -7.57 7.22
C ARG A 68 3.26 -8.77 6.50
N VAL A 69 2.79 -8.96 5.27
CA VAL A 69 3.26 -9.98 4.33
C VAL A 69 4.77 -9.86 4.08
N ARG A 70 5.41 -10.98 3.73
CA ARG A 70 6.85 -11.04 3.43
C ARG A 70 7.17 -11.07 1.93
N TRP A 71 6.24 -10.61 1.10
CA TRP A 71 6.41 -10.63 -0.36
C TRP A 71 7.55 -9.70 -0.78
N ARG A 72 8.34 -10.11 -1.78
CA ARG A 72 9.47 -9.31 -2.28
C ARG A 72 9.01 -7.94 -2.81
N GLY A 73 7.78 -7.85 -3.33
CA GLY A 73 7.20 -6.60 -3.80
C GLY A 73 6.72 -5.64 -2.69
N PHE A 74 6.61 -6.08 -1.44
CA PHE A 74 6.22 -5.25 -0.31
C PHE A 74 7.44 -4.65 0.40
N LYS A 75 7.35 -3.36 0.77
CA LYS A 75 8.40 -2.68 1.52
C LYS A 75 7.84 -1.57 2.41
N VAL A 76 8.29 -1.54 3.67
CA VAL A 76 8.13 -0.37 4.54
C VAL A 76 9.25 0.61 4.21
N ILE A 77 8.89 1.81 3.77
CA ILE A 77 9.87 2.87 3.48
C ILE A 77 10.29 3.51 4.81
N THR A 78 11.59 3.74 4.97
CA THR A 78 12.17 4.45 6.12
C THR A 78 12.80 5.78 5.71
N ALA A 79 13.35 5.87 4.49
CA ALA A 79 13.97 7.07 3.96
C ALA A 79 12.94 8.02 3.33
N ALA A 80 12.93 9.28 3.76
CA ALA A 80 12.05 10.30 3.18
C ALA A 80 12.31 10.53 1.68
N SER A 81 13.57 10.41 1.24
CA SER A 81 13.95 10.56 -0.17
C SER A 81 13.32 9.52 -1.10
N GLU A 82 13.07 8.30 -0.60
CA GLU A 82 12.32 7.30 -1.36
C GLU A 82 10.83 7.63 -1.41
N ALA A 83 10.26 8.09 -0.30
CA ALA A 83 8.85 8.48 -0.22
C ALA A 83 8.53 9.72 -1.08
N GLN A 84 9.49 10.62 -1.28
CA GLN A 84 9.35 11.84 -2.10
C GLN A 84 8.87 11.55 -3.53
N ARG A 85 9.27 10.41 -4.11
CA ARG A 85 8.88 9.99 -5.46
C ARG A 85 7.37 9.80 -5.64
N TYR A 86 6.63 9.60 -4.54
CA TYR A 86 5.18 9.41 -4.54
C TYR A 86 4.41 10.68 -4.17
N THR A 87 5.06 11.84 -4.08
CA THR A 87 4.37 13.12 -3.85
C THR A 87 3.75 13.64 -5.14
N ALA A 88 2.75 14.53 -5.05
CA ALA A 88 2.09 15.11 -6.22
C ALA A 88 3.09 15.70 -7.24
N CYS A 89 4.05 16.50 -6.76
CA CYS A 89 5.09 17.12 -7.59
C CYS A 89 5.90 16.10 -8.41
N GLN A 90 6.31 14.99 -7.79
CA GLN A 90 7.15 13.99 -8.46
C GLN A 90 6.35 12.96 -9.25
N PHE A 91 5.19 12.55 -8.75
CA PHE A 91 4.43 11.43 -9.30
C PHE A 91 3.51 11.86 -10.46
N VAL A 92 2.89 13.04 -10.36
CA VAL A 92 1.96 13.55 -11.37
C VAL A 92 2.37 14.90 -11.97
N GLY A 93 3.56 15.39 -11.62
CA GLY A 93 4.10 16.63 -12.19
C GLY A 93 3.66 17.93 -11.51
N GLY A 94 2.90 17.85 -10.40
CA GLY A 94 2.58 19.00 -9.54
C GLY A 94 1.57 19.96 -10.09
#